data_AF-X1BQ52-F1
#
_entry.id   AF-X1BQ52-F1
#
_cell.length_a   1.000
_cell.length_b   1.000
_cell.length_c   1.000
_cell.angle_alpha   90.00
_cell.angle_beta   90.00
_cell.angle_gamma   90.00
#
_symmetry.space_group_name_H-M   'P 1'
#
loop_
_entity.id
_entity.type
_entity.pdbx_description
1 polymer ?
#
loop_
_entity_poly.entity_id
_entity_poly.type
_entity_poly.pdbx_seq_one_letter_code
_entity_poly.pdbx_strand_id
1 'polypeptide(L)'
;MAQRDYFIDLFDMITGARVYHIYIWPGGVRRDIPTGFAEKMQQTLAGLEDSLRDYDAVFFDNRVFRRRVDGVGVLSQEEALRFGVTGGNLRATGLERDVRKEEPYAAYAEMDFEVPTMVGGDSYARAMVIRKEMEQSVFIVRQVLDKMPAGSAWRRPPNPFKWNIPAG
;
A
#
# COMPACT_ATOMS: atom_id res chain seq x y z
N MET A 1 12.30 -12.91 -4.07
CA MET A 1 11.94 -12.65 -5.49
C MET A 1 10.58 -13.24 -5.84
N ALA A 2 10.21 -14.44 -5.34
CA ALA A 2 8.95 -15.10 -5.65
C ALA A 2 7.67 -14.30 -5.29
N GLN A 3 7.61 -13.65 -4.12
CA GLN A 3 6.36 -13.02 -3.66
C GLN A 3 5.82 -11.92 -4.60
N ARG A 4 6.72 -11.11 -5.16
CA ARG A 4 6.34 -10.07 -6.13
C ARG A 4 5.70 -10.67 -7.38
N ASP A 5 6.15 -11.83 -7.84
CA ASP A 5 5.65 -12.43 -9.07
C ASP A 5 4.20 -12.94 -8.89
N TYR A 6 3.81 -13.41 -7.70
CA TYR A 6 2.41 -13.76 -7.43
C TYR A 6 1.47 -12.55 -7.52
N PHE A 7 1.88 -11.38 -7.03
CA PHE A 7 1.12 -10.14 -7.23
C PHE A 7 1.07 -9.70 -8.69
N ILE A 8 2.16 -9.91 -9.44
CA ILE A 8 2.16 -9.63 -10.88
C ILE A 8 1.21 -10.54 -11.64
N ASP A 9 1.11 -11.82 -11.27
CA ASP A 9 0.15 -12.73 -11.87
C ASP A 9 -1.30 -12.35 -11.54
N LEU A 10 -1.56 -11.74 -10.38
CA LEU A 10 -2.86 -11.14 -10.05
C LEU A 10 -3.16 -9.91 -10.91
N PHE A 11 -2.17 -9.04 -11.14
CA PHE A 11 -2.35 -7.90 -12.03
C PHE A 11 -2.56 -8.33 -13.48
N ASP A 12 -1.83 -9.35 -13.94
CA ASP A 12 -2.00 -9.94 -15.26
C ASP A 12 -3.41 -10.53 -15.42
N MET A 13 -3.93 -11.19 -14.38
CA MET A 13 -5.29 -11.72 -14.36
C MET A 13 -6.36 -10.62 -14.55
N ILE A 14 -6.21 -9.45 -13.92
CA ILE A 14 -7.18 -8.35 -14.06
C ILE A 14 -7.00 -7.57 -15.38
N THR A 15 -5.75 -7.35 -15.79
CA THR A 15 -5.43 -6.32 -16.80
C THR A 15 -4.91 -6.89 -18.12
N GLY A 16 -4.35 -8.11 -18.11
CA GLY A 16 -3.57 -8.70 -19.19
C GLY A 16 -2.18 -8.12 -19.35
N ALA A 17 -1.69 -7.37 -18.36
CA ALA A 17 -0.38 -6.76 -18.35
C ALA A 17 0.31 -6.99 -17.00
N ARG A 18 1.63 -7.16 -17.03
CA ARG A 18 2.45 -7.45 -15.83
C ARG A 18 2.95 -6.21 -15.07
N VAL A 19 3.05 -5.06 -15.73
CA VAL A 19 3.61 -3.82 -15.12
C VAL A 19 2.78 -2.59 -15.47
N TYR A 20 2.47 -2.38 -16.75
CA TYR A 20 1.70 -1.22 -17.20
C TYR A 20 0.22 -1.56 -17.33
N HIS A 21 -0.51 -1.36 -16.24
CA HIS A 21 -1.89 -1.85 -16.10
C HIS A 21 -2.96 -0.94 -16.71
N ILE A 22 -2.76 0.39 -16.69
CA ILE A 22 -3.71 1.40 -17.23
C ILE A 22 -5.17 1.05 -16.86
N TYR A 23 -5.36 0.69 -15.57
CA TYR A 23 -6.59 0.07 -15.10
C TYR A 23 -7.53 1.08 -14.41
N ILE A 24 -6.96 1.99 -13.62
CA ILE A 24 -7.70 3.09 -13.00
C ILE A 24 -7.92 4.18 -14.06
N TRP A 25 -9.18 4.60 -14.24
CA TRP A 25 -9.59 5.56 -15.26
C TRP A 25 -10.55 6.61 -14.66
N PRO A 26 -10.60 7.87 -15.14
CA PRO A 26 -11.61 8.84 -14.69
C PRO A 26 -13.05 8.30 -14.79
N GLY A 27 -13.65 8.02 -13.63
CA GLY A 27 -14.99 7.40 -13.54
C GLY A 27 -15.00 5.96 -13.05
N GLY A 28 -13.86 5.36 -12.70
CA GLY A 28 -13.77 4.06 -12.04
C GLY A 28 -12.60 3.22 -12.53
N VAL A 29 -12.84 1.95 -12.85
CA VAL A 29 -11.83 1.04 -13.40
C VAL A 29 -12.21 0.50 -14.77
N ARG A 30 -11.22 0.09 -15.57
CA ARG A 30 -11.41 -0.26 -16.98
C ARG A 30 -12.22 -1.54 -17.21
N ARG A 31 -12.13 -2.50 -16.29
CA ARG A 31 -12.80 -3.82 -16.38
C ARG A 31 -13.17 -4.27 -14.97
N ASP A 32 -14.14 -5.16 -14.87
CA ASP A 32 -14.48 -5.79 -13.60
C ASP A 32 -13.45 -6.88 -13.21
N ILE A 33 -13.51 -7.34 -11.96
CA ILE A 33 -12.67 -8.38 -11.42
C ILE A 33 -13.07 -9.74 -12.03
N PRO A 34 -12.12 -10.56 -12.53
CA PRO A 34 -12.42 -11.86 -13.10
C PRO A 34 -12.82 -12.90 -12.04
N THR A 35 -13.59 -13.91 -12.46
CA THR A 35 -13.97 -15.04 -11.62
C THR A 35 -12.74 -15.74 -11.03
N GLY A 36 -12.80 -16.09 -9.74
CA GLY A 36 -11.70 -16.76 -9.03
C GLY A 36 -10.59 -15.83 -8.53
N PHE A 37 -10.66 -14.53 -8.81
CA PHE A 37 -9.65 -13.57 -8.34
C PHE A 37 -9.55 -13.49 -6.82
N ALA A 38 -10.70 -13.43 -6.13
CA ALA A 38 -10.73 -13.30 -4.67
C ALA A 38 -10.04 -14.48 -3.98
N GLU A 39 -10.26 -15.71 -4.47
CA GLU A 39 -9.60 -16.91 -3.96
C GLU A 39 -8.08 -16.85 -4.18
N LYS A 40 -7.64 -16.51 -5.40
CA LYS A 40 -6.21 -16.39 -5.71
C LYS A 40 -5.53 -15.26 -4.93
N MET A 41 -6.23 -14.17 -4.69
CA MET A 41 -5.74 -13.08 -3.82
C MET A 41 -5.56 -13.59 -2.39
N GLN A 42 -6.55 -14.27 -1.80
CA GLN A 42 -6.44 -14.82 -0.45
C GLN A 42 -5.27 -15.81 -0.31
N GLN A 43 -5.07 -16.69 -1.29
CA GLN A 43 -3.91 -17.60 -1.34
C GLN A 43 -2.58 -16.83 -1.38
N THR A 44 -2.51 -15.77 -2.19
CA THR A 44 -1.32 -14.93 -2.31
C THR A 44 -1.03 -14.18 -1.00
N LEU A 45 -2.05 -13.66 -0.34
CA LEU A 45 -1.92 -12.98 0.95
C LEU A 45 -1.43 -13.94 2.04
N ALA A 46 -1.97 -15.16 2.10
CA ALA A 46 -1.51 -16.17 3.05
C ALA A 46 -0.02 -16.52 2.83
N GLY A 47 0.39 -16.71 1.57
CA GLY A 47 1.80 -16.95 1.23
C GLY A 47 2.72 -15.78 1.57
N LEU A 48 2.23 -14.54 1.47
CA LEU A 48 2.98 -13.36 1.89
C LEU A 48 3.16 -13.35 3.41
N GLU A 49 2.12 -13.61 4.20
CA GLU A 49 2.20 -13.64 5.67
C GLU A 49 3.22 -14.67 6.18
N ASP A 50 3.27 -15.85 5.57
CA ASP A 50 4.29 -16.84 5.90
C ASP A 50 5.69 -16.32 5.59
N SER A 51 5.88 -15.69 4.42
CA SER A 51 7.16 -15.09 4.04
C SER A 51 7.56 -13.91 4.92
N LEU A 52 6.60 -13.15 5.45
CA LEU A 52 6.88 -12.04 6.36
C LEU A 52 7.55 -12.52 7.66
N ARG A 53 7.14 -13.70 8.17
CA ARG A 53 7.78 -14.33 9.34
C ARG A 53 9.23 -14.75 9.02
N ASP A 54 9.46 -15.30 7.84
CA ASP A 54 10.80 -15.64 7.39
C ASP A 54 11.69 -14.39 7.23
N TYR A 55 11.11 -13.28 6.76
CA TYR A 55 11.83 -12.01 6.63
C TYR A 55 12.23 -11.45 8.00
N ASP A 56 11.37 -11.61 9.01
CA ASP A 56 11.70 -11.21 10.38
C ASP A 56 12.89 -11.99 10.92
N ALA A 57 12.84 -13.33 10.81
CA ALA A 57 13.92 -14.19 11.27
C ALA A 57 15.26 -13.93 10.56
N VAL A 58 15.23 -13.68 9.25
CA VAL A 58 16.46 -13.51 8.45
C VAL A 58 17.03 -12.10 8.53
N PHE A 59 16.18 -11.07 8.58
CA PHE A 59 16.61 -9.67 8.53
C PHE A 59 16.38 -8.94 9.86
N PHE A 60 15.14 -8.83 10.31
CA PHE A 60 14.80 -7.88 11.38
C PHE A 60 15.28 -8.33 12.77
N ASP A 61 15.32 -9.63 13.02
CA ASP A 61 15.85 -10.25 14.25
C ASP A 61 17.35 -10.55 14.16
N ASN A 62 17.95 -10.35 12.98
CA ASN A 62 19.33 -10.67 12.75
C ASN A 62 20.26 -9.58 13.31
N ARG A 63 21.09 -9.96 14.29
CA ARG A 63 22.05 -9.05 14.94
C ARG A 63 23.05 -8.40 13.98
N VAL A 64 23.48 -9.12 12.94
CA VAL A 64 24.40 -8.57 11.93
C VAL A 64 23.71 -7.48 11.12
N PHE A 65 22.44 -7.69 10.76
CA PHE A 65 21.65 -6.67 10.08
C PHE A 65 21.46 -5.45 10.97
N ARG A 66 20.95 -5.61 12.20
CA ARG A 66 20.78 -4.54 13.19
C ARG A 66 22.04 -3.69 13.35
N ARG A 67 23.22 -4.32 13.52
CA ARG A 67 24.50 -3.62 13.65
C ARG A 67 24.81 -2.67 12.48
N ARG A 68 24.34 -2.97 11.26
CA ARG A 68 24.61 -2.14 10.07
C ARG A 68 23.62 -1.01 9.85
N VAL A 69 22.43 -1.08 10.44
CA VAL A 69 21.34 -0.14 10.12
C VAL A 69 20.87 0.68 11.33
N ASP A 70 21.07 0.18 12.55
CA ASP A 70 20.77 0.90 13.78
C ASP A 70 21.68 2.12 13.89
N GLY A 71 21.08 3.29 14.11
CA GLY A 71 21.78 4.57 14.21
C GLY A 71 22.36 5.09 12.89
N VAL A 72 22.04 4.47 11.74
CA VAL A 72 22.52 4.94 10.43
C VAL A 72 21.49 5.82 9.75
N GLY A 73 21.90 7.02 9.32
CA GLY A 73 21.03 7.97 8.63
C GLY A 73 19.87 8.43 9.50
N VAL A 74 20.18 8.78 10.75
CA VAL A 74 19.23 9.31 11.74
C VAL A 74 18.65 10.62 11.24
N LEU A 75 17.33 10.74 11.29
CA LEU A 75 16.58 11.94 10.95
C LEU A 75 15.68 12.29 12.13
N SER A 76 15.85 13.48 12.72
CA SER A 76 14.93 13.93 13.76
C SER A 76 13.57 14.33 13.16
N GLN A 77 12.52 14.30 13.98
CA GLN A 77 11.18 14.71 13.55
C GLN A 77 11.15 16.18 13.09
N GLU A 78 11.88 17.07 13.77
CA GLU A 78 11.96 18.49 13.40
C GLU A 78 12.63 18.68 12.03
N GLU A 79 13.76 18.02 11.80
CA GLU A 79 14.45 18.05 10.50
C GLU A 79 13.58 17.47 9.38
N ALA A 80 12.88 16.37 9.65
CA ALA A 80 11.96 15.75 8.70
C ALA A 80 10.88 16.73 8.26
N LEU A 81 10.26 17.44 9.21
CA LEU A 81 9.24 18.45 8.92
C LEU A 81 9.81 19.64 8.16
N ARG A 82 10.98 20.15 8.57
CA ARG A 82 11.65 21.27 7.90
C ARG A 82 12.02 20.95 6.46
N PHE A 83 12.40 19.70 6.17
CA PHE A 83 12.76 19.24 4.83
C PHE A 83 11.56 18.77 4.00
N GLY A 84 10.34 18.80 4.55
CA GLY A 84 9.14 18.33 3.86
C GLY A 84 9.13 16.83 3.61
N VAL A 85 9.78 16.04 4.47
CA VAL A 85 9.79 14.58 4.39
C VAL A 85 8.40 14.04 4.75
N THR A 86 7.93 13.04 4.00
CA THR A 86 6.58 12.44 4.15
C THR A 86 6.62 10.92 4.20
N GLY A 87 5.47 10.29 4.45
CA GLY A 87 5.29 8.84 4.40
C GLY A 87 6.06 8.08 5.49
N GLY A 88 6.55 6.89 5.14
CA GLY A 88 7.24 6.00 6.09
C GLY A 88 8.49 6.61 6.74
N ASN A 89 9.17 7.52 6.04
CA ASN A 89 10.34 8.23 6.58
C ASN A 89 9.97 9.18 7.73
N LEU A 90 8.84 9.88 7.60
CA LEU A 90 8.33 10.74 8.67
C LEU A 90 7.79 9.89 9.83
N ARG A 91 7.06 8.81 9.51
CA ARG A 91 6.54 7.87 10.52
C ARG A 91 7.62 7.13 11.30
N ALA A 92 8.81 6.95 10.72
CA ALA A 92 9.97 6.39 11.41
C ALA A 92 10.54 7.31 12.51
N THR A 93 10.12 8.57 12.55
CA THR A 93 10.50 9.54 13.60
C THR A 93 9.52 9.56 14.77
N GLY A 94 8.39 8.84 14.68
CA GLY A 94 7.36 8.74 15.71
C GLY A 94 6.10 9.54 15.41
N LEU A 95 6.11 10.37 14.36
CA LEU A 95 4.94 11.15 13.98
C LEU A 95 3.91 10.30 13.23
N GLU A 96 2.73 10.12 13.83
CA GLU A 96 1.60 9.41 13.23
C GLU A 96 0.90 10.29 12.18
N ARG A 97 1.49 10.34 10.98
CA ARG A 97 0.96 11.10 9.84
C ARG A 97 0.63 10.15 8.68
N ASP A 98 -0.62 10.13 8.24
CA ASP A 98 -1.05 9.38 7.06
C ASP A 98 -2.29 9.99 6.40
N VAL A 99 -2.16 10.31 5.11
CA VAL A 99 -3.24 10.94 4.33
C VAL A 99 -4.48 10.06 4.23
N ARG A 100 -4.36 8.73 4.31
CA ARG A 100 -5.51 7.81 4.24
C ARG A 100 -6.40 7.91 5.49
N LYS A 101 -5.88 8.45 6.61
CA LYS A 101 -6.62 8.71 7.85
C LYS A 101 -6.99 10.20 8.00
N GLU A 102 -6.07 11.11 7.70
CA GLU A 102 -6.28 12.56 7.85
C GLU A 102 -7.23 13.14 6.79
N GLU A 103 -7.03 12.74 5.53
CA GLU A 103 -7.83 13.18 4.37
C GLU A 103 -8.24 11.96 3.54
N PRO A 104 -9.13 11.10 4.06
CA PRO A 104 -9.45 9.83 3.42
C PRO A 104 -9.99 10.01 2.00
N TYR A 105 -9.53 9.15 1.09
CA TYR A 105 -9.97 9.09 -0.30
C TYR A 105 -10.39 7.66 -0.66
N ALA A 106 -11.09 7.51 -1.81
CA ALA A 106 -11.66 6.24 -2.23
C ALA A 106 -12.47 5.60 -1.08
N ALA A 107 -12.20 4.34 -0.73
CA ALA A 107 -12.87 3.62 0.34
C ALA A 107 -12.08 3.61 1.67
N TYR A 108 -10.97 4.35 1.81
CA TYR A 108 -10.13 4.28 3.02
C TYR A 108 -10.84 4.73 4.30
N ALA A 109 -11.85 5.60 4.20
CA ALA A 109 -12.68 6.00 5.33
C ALA A 109 -13.51 4.85 5.94
N GLU A 110 -13.75 3.79 5.16
CA GLU A 110 -14.55 2.62 5.55
C GLU A 110 -13.69 1.42 6.00
N MET A 111 -12.37 1.59 6.01
CA MET A 111 -11.39 0.55 6.31
C MET A 111 -10.73 0.79 7.67
N ASP A 112 -10.64 -0.27 8.45
CA ASP A 112 -9.95 -0.27 9.73
C ASP A 112 -8.48 -0.62 9.50
N PHE A 113 -7.56 0.17 10.03
CA PHE A 113 -6.13 -0.11 10.00
C PHE A 113 -5.41 0.87 10.93
N GLU A 114 -4.23 0.46 11.36
CA GLU A 114 -3.33 1.27 12.17
C GLU A 114 -2.25 1.92 11.31
N VAL A 115 -1.76 3.10 11.73
CA VAL A 115 -0.65 3.77 11.08
C VAL A 115 0.63 3.41 11.84
N PRO A 116 1.46 2.48 11.32
CA PRO A 116 2.65 2.06 12.04
C PRO A 116 3.67 3.18 12.10
N THR A 117 4.12 3.48 13.32
CA THR A 117 5.22 4.40 13.60
C THR A 117 6.35 3.66 14.27
N MET A 118 7.54 4.24 14.19
CA MET A 118 8.73 3.77 14.92
C MET A 118 9.41 4.97 15.56
N VAL A 119 10.31 4.71 16.51
CA VAL A 119 11.10 5.74 17.18
C VAL A 119 12.57 5.54 16.81
N GLY A 120 13.25 6.63 16.45
CA GLY A 120 14.69 6.64 16.18
C GLY A 120 15.07 7.32 14.87
N GLY A 121 14.18 7.36 13.88
CA GLY A 121 14.41 8.05 12.60
C GLY A 121 15.59 7.50 11.78
N ASP A 122 16.12 6.35 12.14
CA ASP A 122 17.24 5.69 11.48
C ASP A 122 16.77 4.73 10.38
N SER A 123 17.72 4.06 9.73
CA SER A 123 17.44 3.15 8.63
C SER A 123 16.68 1.90 9.10
N TYR A 124 16.88 1.47 10.35
CA TYR A 124 16.12 0.37 10.92
C TYR A 124 14.65 0.74 11.16
N ALA A 125 14.40 1.89 11.78
CA ALA A 125 13.06 2.42 12.02
C ALA A 125 12.26 2.53 10.71
N ARG A 126 12.89 3.04 9.64
CA ARG A 126 12.28 3.09 8.29
C ARG A 126 11.93 1.71 7.74
N ALA A 127 12.83 0.74 7.86
CA ALA A 127 12.59 -0.61 7.39
C ALA A 127 11.47 -1.31 8.18
N MET A 128 11.41 -1.09 9.49
CA MET A 128 10.34 -1.63 10.36
C MET A 128 8.98 -1.01 10.07
N VAL A 129 8.90 0.29 9.75
CA VAL A 129 7.63 0.91 9.31
C VAL A 129 7.11 0.18 8.07
N ILE A 130 7.94 -0.02 7.05
CA ILE A 130 7.55 -0.74 5.82
C ILE A 130 7.08 -2.17 6.15
N ARG A 131 7.82 -2.88 7.02
CA ARG A 131 7.48 -4.23 7.44
C ARG A 131 6.10 -4.31 8.11
N LYS A 132 5.77 -3.36 8.99
CA LYS A 132 4.45 -3.26 9.63
C LYS A 132 3.36 -2.81 8.65
N GLU A 133 3.69 -1.93 7.70
CA GLU A 133 2.75 -1.50 6.64
C GLU A 133 2.35 -2.67 5.74
N MET A 134 3.22 -3.65 5.52
CA MET A 134 2.87 -4.87 4.79
C MET A 134 1.75 -5.66 5.49
N GLU A 135 1.79 -5.77 6.82
CA GLU A 135 0.73 -6.43 7.62
C GLU A 135 -0.59 -5.67 7.53
N GLN A 136 -0.53 -4.34 7.71
CA GLN A 136 -1.72 -3.49 7.59
C GLN A 136 -2.29 -3.53 6.17
N SER A 137 -1.44 -3.64 5.14
CA SER A 137 -1.90 -3.78 3.76
C SER A 137 -2.62 -5.10 3.53
N VAL A 138 -2.12 -6.22 4.07
CA VAL A 138 -2.82 -7.52 4.04
C VAL A 138 -4.19 -7.39 4.72
N PHE A 139 -4.23 -6.76 5.89
CA PHE A 139 -5.48 -6.54 6.64
C PHE A 139 -6.50 -5.70 5.87
N ILE A 140 -6.07 -4.61 5.23
CA ILE A 140 -6.93 -3.76 4.41
C ILE A 140 -7.45 -4.55 3.20
N VAL A 141 -6.60 -5.29 2.49
CA VAL A 141 -7.02 -6.04 1.29
C VAL A 141 -8.07 -7.09 1.65
N ARG A 142 -7.93 -7.79 2.79
CA ARG A 142 -8.97 -8.73 3.27
C ARG A 142 -10.29 -8.04 3.52
N GLN A 143 -10.29 -6.90 4.21
CA GLN A 143 -11.53 -6.12 4.41
C GLN A 143 -12.15 -5.67 3.10
N VAL A 144 -11.34 -5.27 2.11
CA VAL A 144 -11.84 -4.89 0.79
C VAL A 144 -12.50 -6.07 0.08
N LEU A 145 -11.94 -7.27 0.18
CA LEU A 145 -12.56 -8.48 -0.38
C LEU A 145 -13.89 -8.83 0.32
N ASP A 146 -13.95 -8.68 1.64
CA ASP A 146 -15.14 -9.00 2.44
C ASP A 146 -16.27 -7.97 2.27
N LYS A 147 -15.91 -6.68 2.15
CA LYS A 147 -16.85 -5.56 2.01
C LYS A 147 -17.14 -5.19 0.55
N MET A 148 -16.68 -5.98 -0.44
CA MET A 148 -16.79 -5.63 -1.86
C MET A 148 -18.27 -5.48 -2.29
N PRO A 149 -18.72 -4.29 -2.70
CA PRO A 149 -20.10 -4.10 -3.14
C PRO A 149 -20.32 -4.71 -4.52
N ALA A 150 -21.53 -5.22 -4.76
CA ALA A 150 -21.96 -5.56 -6.11
C ALA A 150 -22.31 -4.29 -6.90
N GLY A 151 -21.99 -4.27 -8.19
CA GLY A 151 -22.36 -3.16 -9.08
C GLY A 151 -21.37 -2.93 -10.20
N SER A 152 -21.62 -1.89 -10.99
CA SER A 152 -20.70 -1.50 -12.07
C SER A 152 -19.42 -0.91 -11.49
N ALA A 153 -18.27 -1.46 -11.92
CA ALA A 153 -16.95 -0.98 -11.51
C ALA A 153 -16.55 0.36 -12.16
N TRP A 154 -17.33 0.86 -13.12
CA TRP A 154 -17.14 2.17 -13.73
C TRP A 154 -18.45 2.89 -14.04
N ARG A 155 -18.35 4.21 -14.13
CA ARG A 155 -19.34 5.08 -14.76
C ARG A 155 -18.81 5.54 -16.10
N ARG A 156 -19.64 5.51 -17.13
CA ARG A 156 -19.26 6.02 -18.46
C ARG A 156 -18.99 7.53 -18.33
N PRO A 157 -17.76 8.01 -18.57
CA PRO A 157 -17.51 9.44 -18.55
C PRO A 157 -18.31 10.10 -19.69
N PRO A 158 -18.83 11.34 -19.48
CA PRO A 158 -19.46 12.10 -20.55
C PRO A 158 -18.43 12.34 -21.67
N ASN A 159 -18.92 12.50 -22.91
CA ASN A 159 -18.04 12.78 -24.05
C ASN A 159 -17.28 14.09 -23.81
N PRO A 160 -15.92 14.09 -23.71
CA PRO A 160 -15.14 15.31 -23.45
C PRO A 160 -15.34 16.37 -24.54
N PHE A 161 -15.60 15.96 -25.79
CA PHE A 161 -15.89 16.88 -26.90
C PHE A 161 -17.26 17.56 -26.79
N LYS A 162 -18.09 17.17 -25.81
CA LYS A 162 -19.40 17.78 -25.53
C LYS A 162 -19.39 18.63 -24.25
N TRP A 163 -18.23 18.82 -23.61
CA TRP A 163 -18.13 19.70 -22.45
C TRP A 163 -18.12 21.16 -22.88
N ASN A 164 -19.19 21.89 -22.53
CA ASN A 164 -19.15 23.35 -22.51
C ASN A 164 -18.49 23.78 -21.20
N ILE A 165 -17.21 24.14 -21.27
CA ILE A 165 -16.50 24.77 -20.16
C ILE A 165 -17.00 26.22 -20.08
N PRO A 166 -17.59 26.67 -18.97
CA PRO A 166 -17.98 28.07 -18.83
C PRO A 166 -16.74 28.98 -18.94
N ALA A 167 -16.92 30.15 -19.54
CA ALA A 167 -15.85 31.15 -19.56
C ALA A 167 -15.49 31.51 -18.12
N GLY A 168 -14.19 31.42 -17.80
CA GLY A 168 -13.63 31.85 -16.51
C GLY A 168 -13.58 33.36 -16.38
#